data_AF-A0A0A7S216-F1
#
_entry.id   AF-A0A0A7S216-F1
#
_cell.length_a   1.000
_cell.length_b   1.000
_cell.length_c   1.000
_cell.angle_alpha   90.00
_cell.angle_beta   90.00
_cell.angle_gamma   90.00
#
_symmetry.space_group_name_H-M   'P 1'
#
loop_
_entity.id
_entity.type
_entity.pdbx_description
1 polymer ?
#
loop_
_entity_poly.entity_id
_entity_poly.type
_entity_poly.pdbx_seq_one_letter_code
_entity_poly.pdbx_strand_id
1 'polypeptide(L)'
;MLKKYCILLAVLFFIPICFANSIPEKDVKTLELAGVKLGMTESELIQLFKNKYQLADTDITIKEQKMKLPPSKPEEQSTIIGTLKTYKVTLDPNKSVTLIVRLEEDIMHDPVQIVVFGIDQMIPYSSEAEQHEYEALVKKYGKEQSKNFMGDKMWKFTVDDVNSSNNILFFSSSEDGTIDISIVTDQYRKQKIK
;
A
#
# COMPACT_ATOMS: atom_id res chain seq x y z
N MET A 1 -41.55 44.75 21.93
CA MET A 1 -41.46 43.59 21.02
C MET A 1 -40.56 43.92 19.86
N LEU A 2 -39.66 42.99 19.52
CA LEU A 2 -38.83 42.97 18.32
C LEU A 2 -37.83 44.14 18.14
N LYS A 3 -36.58 43.92 18.55
CA LYS A 3 -35.35 44.26 17.78
C LYS A 3 -34.13 44.09 18.68
N LYS A 4 -33.06 43.56 18.08
CA LYS A 4 -31.68 43.43 18.59
C LYS A 4 -31.30 42.07 19.22
N TYR A 5 -31.48 41.00 18.45
CA TYR A 5 -30.63 39.81 18.52
C TYR A 5 -30.20 39.43 17.10
N CYS A 6 -29.25 40.16 16.53
CA CYS A 6 -28.67 39.88 15.21
C CYS A 6 -27.14 39.75 15.22
N ILE A 7 -26.55 39.34 16.35
CA ILE A 7 -25.11 39.06 16.41
C ILE A 7 -24.89 37.78 17.21
N LEU A 8 -25.32 36.64 16.66
CA LEU A 8 -24.90 35.33 17.18
C LEU A 8 -24.83 34.24 16.08
N LEU A 9 -24.66 34.63 14.82
CA LEU A 9 -24.69 33.69 13.68
C LEU A 9 -23.54 33.86 12.68
N ALA A 10 -22.37 34.32 13.13
CA ALA A 10 -21.22 34.52 12.24
C ALA A 10 -19.90 33.90 12.76
N VAL A 11 -19.93 33.00 13.75
CA VAL A 11 -18.71 32.39 14.34
C VAL A 11 -18.77 30.85 14.37
N LEU A 12 -19.62 30.20 13.57
CA LEU A 12 -19.79 28.74 13.58
C LEU A 12 -19.38 28.01 12.29
N PHE A 13 -18.76 28.70 11.31
CA PHE A 13 -18.33 28.07 10.06
C PHE A 13 -16.91 28.47 9.62
N PHE A 14 -15.97 28.56 10.55
CA PHE A 14 -14.55 28.41 10.26
C PHE A 14 -14.03 27.18 11.01
N ILE A 15 -14.52 26.01 10.60
CA ILE A 15 -13.75 24.79 10.83
C ILE A 15 -12.62 24.88 9.80
N PRO A 16 -11.34 25.02 10.21
CA PRO A 16 -10.27 24.82 9.25
C PRO A 16 -10.45 23.40 8.73
N ILE A 17 -10.71 23.29 7.43
CA ILE A 17 -10.53 22.04 6.71
C ILE A 17 -9.02 21.78 6.84
N CYS A 18 -8.64 21.08 7.90
CA CYS A 18 -7.34 20.43 7.96
C CYS A 18 -7.38 19.38 6.86
N PHE A 19 -6.93 19.79 5.67
CA PHE A 19 -6.41 18.86 4.70
C PHE A 19 -5.40 18.01 5.46
N ALA A 20 -5.69 16.71 5.56
CA ALA A 20 -4.77 15.76 6.14
C ALA A 20 -3.44 15.94 5.38
N ASN A 21 -2.45 16.46 6.10
CA ASN A 21 -1.10 16.60 5.60
C ASN A 21 -0.67 15.24 5.03
N SER A 22 -0.10 15.25 3.83
CA SER A 22 0.57 14.09 3.27
C SER A 22 1.49 13.49 4.34
N ILE A 23 1.38 12.17 4.52
CA ILE A 23 2.26 11.42 5.41
C ILE A 23 3.71 11.73 4.99
N PRO A 24 4.57 12.23 5.89
CA PRO A 24 5.95 12.57 5.53
C PRO A 24 6.72 11.33 5.08
N GLU A 25 7.74 11.49 4.26
CA GLU A 25 8.50 10.38 3.63
C GLU A 25 8.96 9.28 4.61
N LYS A 26 9.32 9.64 5.85
CA LYS A 26 9.68 8.69 6.92
C LYS A 26 8.58 7.67 7.24
N ASP A 27 7.33 8.04 7.01
CA ASP A 27 6.14 7.28 7.37
C ASP A 27 5.61 6.48 6.14
N VAL A 28 6.07 6.76 4.91
CA VAL A 28 5.78 5.93 3.72
C VAL A 28 6.41 4.54 3.83
N LYS A 29 7.62 4.44 4.39
CA LYS A 29 8.28 3.16 4.69
C LYS A 29 7.54 2.35 5.77
N THR A 30 6.50 2.93 6.38
CA THR A 30 5.64 2.27 7.38
C THR A 30 4.32 1.76 6.79
N LEU A 31 4.08 1.96 5.48
CA LEU A 31 2.97 1.34 4.78
C LEU A 31 3.11 -0.17 4.85
N GLU A 32 2.12 -0.80 5.49
CA GLU A 32 2.15 -2.22 5.79
C GLU A 32 0.75 -2.82 5.82
N LEU A 33 0.65 -4.05 5.36
CA LEU A 33 -0.50 -4.93 5.57
C LEU A 33 -0.01 -6.21 6.21
N ALA A 34 -0.72 -6.72 7.22
CA ALA A 34 -0.31 -7.90 7.96
C ALA A 34 1.14 -7.81 8.53
N GLY A 35 1.69 -6.61 8.74
CA GLY A 35 3.07 -6.38 9.18
C GLY A 35 4.14 -6.54 8.10
N VAL A 36 3.76 -6.88 6.86
CA VAL A 36 4.64 -6.78 5.69
C VAL A 36 4.73 -5.33 5.29
N LYS A 37 5.94 -4.78 5.19
CA LYS A 37 6.20 -3.37 4.87
C LYS A 37 6.76 -3.24 3.46
N LEU A 38 6.46 -2.12 2.81
CA LEU A 38 7.20 -1.74 1.59
C LEU A 38 8.70 -1.59 1.89
N GLY A 39 9.54 -2.05 0.96
CA GLY A 39 11.00 -2.01 1.09
C GLY A 39 11.61 -3.08 1.98
N MET A 40 10.80 -3.90 2.64
CA MET A 40 11.28 -5.08 3.36
C MET A 40 11.99 -6.02 2.38
N THR A 41 13.15 -6.54 2.76
CA THR A 41 13.90 -7.53 1.97
C THR A 41 13.20 -8.89 1.97
N GLU A 42 13.51 -9.73 0.98
CA GLU A 42 13.01 -11.11 0.94
C GLU A 42 13.35 -11.91 2.21
N SER A 43 14.55 -11.70 2.78
CA SER A 43 14.95 -12.35 4.03
C SER A 43 14.10 -11.93 5.22
N GLU A 44 13.85 -10.62 5.38
CA GLU A 44 12.99 -10.10 6.45
C GLU A 44 11.55 -10.61 6.30
N LEU A 45 11.04 -10.70 5.06
CA LEU A 45 9.72 -11.25 4.77
C LEU A 45 9.62 -12.72 5.19
N ILE A 46 10.61 -13.54 4.84
CA ILE A 46 10.67 -14.95 5.22
C ILE A 46 10.71 -15.10 6.75
N GLN A 47 11.49 -14.29 7.44
CA GLN A 47 11.53 -14.29 8.90
C GLN A 47 10.19 -13.90 9.53
N LEU A 48 9.50 -12.91 8.95
CA LEU A 48 8.17 -12.52 9.40
C LEU A 48 7.15 -13.66 9.25
N PHE A 49 7.15 -14.35 8.11
CA PHE A 49 6.28 -15.52 7.89
C PHE A 49 6.57 -16.66 8.87
N LYS A 50 7.85 -16.95 9.13
CA LYS A 50 8.25 -18.01 10.07
C LYS A 50 7.95 -17.67 11.51
N ASN A 51 8.24 -16.44 11.95
CA ASN A 51 8.18 -16.10 13.37
C ASN A 51 6.80 -15.62 13.82
N LYS A 52 6.13 -14.79 13.00
CA LYS A 52 4.83 -14.22 13.37
C LYS A 52 3.68 -15.14 13.00
N TYR A 53 3.74 -15.74 11.81
CA TYR A 53 2.66 -16.56 11.27
C TYR A 53 2.92 -18.06 11.40
N GLN A 54 4.12 -18.47 11.84
CA GLN A 54 4.49 -19.88 12.02
C GLN A 54 4.29 -20.72 10.76
N LEU A 55 4.43 -20.08 9.58
CA LEU A 55 4.27 -20.74 8.29
C LEU A 55 5.49 -21.61 7.98
N ALA A 56 5.24 -22.83 7.51
CA ALA A 56 6.25 -23.67 6.91
C ALA A 56 6.48 -23.25 5.45
N ASP A 57 7.62 -23.65 4.87
CA ASP A 57 7.94 -23.35 3.47
C ASP A 57 6.88 -23.94 2.50
N THR A 58 6.16 -25.00 2.90
CA THR A 58 5.06 -25.61 2.13
C THR A 58 3.79 -24.77 2.11
N ASP A 59 3.62 -23.83 3.04
CA ASP A 59 2.44 -22.98 3.14
C ASP A 59 2.55 -21.74 2.22
N ILE A 60 3.68 -21.61 1.54
CA ILE A 60 4.04 -20.46 0.73
C ILE A 60 4.10 -20.88 -0.74
N THR A 61 3.22 -20.32 -1.55
CA THR A 61 3.33 -20.45 -3.01
C THR A 61 4.20 -19.31 -3.54
N ILE A 62 5.32 -19.65 -4.17
CA ILE A 62 6.23 -18.68 -4.79
C ILE A 62 6.14 -18.81 -6.31
N LYS A 63 5.97 -17.69 -7.01
CA LYS A 63 6.10 -17.60 -8.46
C LYS A 63 7.20 -16.60 -8.80
N GLU A 64 8.13 -17.00 -9.65
CA GLU A 64 9.18 -16.12 -10.15
C GLU A 64 9.01 -15.91 -11.65
N GLN A 65 9.16 -14.66 -12.09
CA GLN A 65 9.15 -14.30 -13.50
C GLN A 65 10.23 -13.27 -13.81
N LYS A 66 10.80 -13.36 -15.01
CA LYS A 66 11.71 -12.35 -15.52
C LYS A 66 10.91 -11.21 -16.13
N MET A 67 11.26 -9.99 -15.76
CA MET A 67 10.61 -8.79 -16.28
C MET A 67 11.64 -7.86 -16.89
N LYS A 68 11.20 -7.09 -17.88
CA LYS A 68 12.01 -6.00 -18.43
C LYS A 68 11.86 -4.81 -17.49
N LEU A 69 12.94 -4.45 -16.82
CA LEU A 69 13.02 -3.22 -16.03
C LEU A 69 13.42 -2.06 -16.95
N PRO A 70 12.90 -0.84 -16.68
CA PRO A 70 13.40 0.35 -17.33
C PRO A 70 14.91 0.49 -17.09
N PRO A 71 15.69 0.92 -18.10
CA PRO A 71 17.15 0.97 -18.05
C PRO A 71 17.63 1.93 -16.98
N SER A 72 18.73 1.60 -16.27
CA SER A 72 19.53 2.31 -15.22
C SER A 72 19.58 3.83 -15.11
N LYS A 73 19.72 4.40 -16.30
CA LYS A 73 20.00 5.80 -16.57
C LYS A 73 19.38 6.09 -17.93
N PRO A 74 19.01 7.35 -18.22
CA PRO A 74 18.51 7.74 -19.54
C PRO A 74 19.45 7.38 -20.71
N GLU A 75 20.75 7.26 -20.42
CA GLU A 75 21.81 6.98 -21.39
C GLU A 75 22.00 5.47 -21.68
N GLU A 76 21.43 4.59 -20.86
CA GLU A 76 21.53 3.14 -21.04
C GLU A 76 20.43 2.64 -21.98
N GLN A 77 20.82 2.13 -23.16
CA GLN A 77 19.89 1.48 -24.11
C GLN A 77 19.57 0.02 -23.74
N SER A 78 20.24 -0.54 -22.74
CA SER A 78 20.08 -1.93 -22.34
C SER A 78 18.84 -2.12 -21.48
N THR A 79 17.90 -2.92 -21.99
CA THR A 79 16.84 -3.52 -21.16
C THR A 79 17.48 -4.34 -20.05
N ILE A 80 17.34 -3.91 -18.80
CA ILE A 80 17.76 -4.72 -17.64
C ILE A 80 16.69 -5.80 -17.46
N ILE A 81 17.11 -7.06 -17.39
CA ILE A 81 16.19 -8.17 -17.09
C ILE A 81 16.21 -8.35 -15.57
N GLY A 82 15.16 -7.87 -14.91
CA GLY A 82 14.97 -8.03 -13.47
C GLY A 82 14.14 -9.26 -13.12
N THR A 83 14.04 -9.51 -11.82
CA THR A 83 13.25 -10.60 -11.25
C THR A 83 12.05 -10.06 -10.49
N LEU A 84 10.84 -10.55 -10.83
CA LEU A 84 9.63 -10.34 -10.06
C LEU A 84 9.25 -11.65 -9.37
N LYS A 85 9.24 -11.64 -8.04
CA LYS A 85 8.77 -12.75 -7.21
C LYS A 85 7.42 -12.42 -6.60
N THR A 86 6.52 -13.38 -6.60
CA THR A 86 5.19 -13.27 -5.99
C THR A 86 5.03 -14.38 -4.96
N TYR A 87 4.86 -13.98 -3.72
CA TYR A 87 4.53 -14.86 -2.59
C TYR A 87 3.03 -14.82 -2.38
N LYS A 88 2.39 -15.97 -2.31
CA LYS A 88 0.99 -16.11 -1.90
C LYS A 88 0.93 -17.02 -0.68
N VAL A 89 0.35 -16.50 0.40
CA VAL A 89 0.21 -17.19 1.68
C VAL A 89 -1.20 -17.01 2.24
N THR A 90 -1.70 -18.01 2.95
CA THR A 90 -2.94 -17.89 3.75
C THR A 90 -2.54 -17.67 5.20
N LEU A 91 -2.79 -16.47 5.73
CA LEU A 91 -2.32 -16.08 7.07
C LEU A 91 -3.13 -16.71 8.21
N ASP A 92 -4.41 -17.02 7.94
CA ASP A 92 -5.32 -17.65 8.88
C ASP A 92 -6.22 -18.62 8.09
N PRO A 93 -6.07 -19.95 8.27
CA PRO A 93 -6.90 -20.94 7.58
C PRO A 93 -8.39 -20.84 7.89
N ASN A 94 -8.75 -20.31 9.07
CA ASN A 94 -10.15 -20.20 9.50
C ASN A 94 -10.80 -18.90 8.99
N LYS A 95 -10.01 -17.85 8.79
CA LYS A 95 -10.50 -16.57 8.23
C LYS A 95 -10.26 -16.45 6.72
N SER A 96 -9.58 -17.43 6.12
CA SER A 96 -9.21 -17.47 4.70
C SER A 96 -8.56 -16.18 4.19
N VAL A 97 -7.83 -15.47 5.06
CA VAL A 97 -7.13 -14.24 4.69
C VAL A 97 -5.92 -14.60 3.86
N THR A 98 -5.94 -14.19 2.60
CA THR A 98 -4.85 -14.42 1.66
C THR A 98 -4.00 -13.16 1.57
N LEU A 99 -2.69 -13.30 1.72
CA LEU A 99 -1.73 -12.24 1.47
C LEU A 99 -0.92 -12.58 0.23
N ILE A 100 -0.85 -11.63 -0.70
CA ILE A 100 -0.01 -11.70 -1.89
C ILE A 100 1.04 -10.60 -1.77
N VAL A 101 2.30 -10.99 -1.72
CA VAL A 101 3.44 -10.06 -1.60
C VAL A 101 4.26 -10.12 -2.88
N ARG A 102 4.50 -8.97 -3.48
CA ARG A 102 5.26 -8.83 -4.72
C ARG A 102 6.60 -8.20 -4.40
N LEU A 103 7.67 -8.85 -4.86
CA LEU A 103 9.04 -8.41 -4.70
C LEU A 103 9.70 -8.17 -6.06
N GLU A 104 10.46 -7.10 -6.17
CA GLU A 104 11.22 -6.69 -7.35
C GLU A 104 12.63 -6.27 -6.91
N GLU A 105 13.57 -6.29 -7.85
CA GLU A 105 14.92 -5.78 -7.62
C GLU A 105 14.89 -4.25 -7.46
N ASP A 106 15.34 -3.77 -6.31
CA ASP A 106 15.64 -2.36 -6.06
C ASP A 106 16.97 -2.00 -6.72
N ILE A 107 16.88 -1.63 -7.99
CA ILE A 107 18.04 -1.22 -8.81
C ILE A 107 18.66 0.11 -8.37
N MET A 108 18.02 0.84 -7.44
CA MET A 108 18.56 2.08 -6.88
C MET A 108 19.50 1.84 -5.70
N HIS A 109 19.53 0.62 -5.16
CA HIS A 109 20.42 0.23 -4.07
C HIS A 109 21.72 -0.37 -4.62
N ASP A 110 22.84 -0.10 -3.96
CA ASP A 110 24.14 -0.73 -4.25
C ASP A 110 24.67 -1.43 -2.99
N PRO A 111 24.76 -2.78 -2.95
CA PRO A 111 24.40 -3.71 -4.02
C PRO A 111 22.89 -3.83 -4.23
N VAL A 112 22.49 -4.23 -5.44
CA VAL A 112 21.08 -4.48 -5.79
C VAL A 112 20.49 -5.55 -4.87
N GLN A 113 19.29 -5.27 -4.36
CA GLN A 113 18.56 -6.15 -3.43
C GLN A 113 17.13 -6.38 -3.91
N ILE A 114 16.52 -7.51 -3.55
CA ILE A 114 15.11 -7.79 -3.83
C ILE A 114 14.24 -7.36 -2.64
N VAL A 115 13.25 -6.51 -2.91
CA VAL A 115 12.43 -5.88 -1.86
C VAL A 115 10.95 -5.91 -2.21
N VAL A 116 10.11 -5.84 -1.18
CA VAL A 116 8.66 -5.72 -1.31
C VAL A 116 8.30 -4.38 -1.95
N PHE A 117 7.60 -4.43 -3.09
CA PHE A 117 7.07 -3.26 -3.80
C PHE A 117 5.54 -3.28 -3.93
N GLY A 118 4.89 -4.39 -3.58
CA GLY A 118 3.44 -4.53 -3.64
C GLY A 118 2.93 -5.52 -2.62
N ILE A 119 1.79 -5.21 -2.01
CA ILE A 119 1.15 -6.04 -1.00
C ILE A 119 -0.35 -6.04 -1.27
N ASP A 120 -0.95 -7.20 -1.48
CA ASP A 120 -2.40 -7.36 -1.57
C ASP A 120 -2.87 -8.27 -0.44
N GLN A 121 -3.93 -7.87 0.25
CA GLN A 121 -4.61 -8.65 1.27
C GLN A 121 -6.06 -8.85 0.84
N MET A 122 -6.45 -10.11 0.69
CA MET A 122 -7.80 -10.52 0.31
C MET A 122 -8.47 -11.18 1.52
N ILE A 123 -9.65 -10.69 1.87
CA ILE A 123 -10.41 -11.12 3.05
C ILE A 123 -11.81 -11.52 2.58
N PRO A 124 -12.40 -12.65 3.02
CA PRO A 124 -13.77 -12.97 2.68
C PRO A 124 -14.75 -11.86 3.07
N TYR A 125 -15.66 -11.53 2.15
CA TYR A 125 -16.61 -10.44 2.36
C TYR A 125 -17.62 -10.77 3.46
N SER A 126 -17.75 -9.84 4.39
CA SER A 126 -18.93 -9.64 5.23
C SER A 126 -19.03 -8.16 5.54
N SER A 127 -20.24 -7.64 5.77
CA SER A 127 -20.42 -6.23 6.09
C SER A 127 -19.68 -5.84 7.39
N GLU A 128 -19.59 -6.77 8.34
CA GLU A 128 -18.84 -6.61 9.59
C GLU A 128 -17.33 -6.52 9.33
N ALA A 129 -16.77 -7.40 8.49
CA ALA A 129 -15.36 -7.34 8.10
C ALA A 129 -15.05 -6.08 7.29
N GLU A 130 -15.90 -5.71 6.34
CA GLU A 130 -15.69 -4.50 5.52
C GLU A 130 -15.63 -3.26 6.41
N GLN A 131 -16.56 -3.13 7.35
CA GLN A 131 -16.56 -2.04 8.31
C GLN A 131 -15.32 -2.08 9.21
N HIS A 132 -14.99 -3.23 9.79
CA HIS A 132 -13.84 -3.40 10.67
C HIS A 132 -12.52 -3.01 9.99
N GLU A 133 -12.27 -3.54 8.78
CA GLU A 133 -11.04 -3.28 8.05
C GLU A 133 -10.95 -1.82 7.60
N TYR A 134 -12.06 -1.24 7.14
CA TYR A 134 -12.09 0.19 6.80
C TYR A 134 -11.81 1.07 8.02
N GLU A 135 -12.43 0.81 9.17
CA GLU A 135 -12.17 1.54 10.42
C GLU A 135 -10.71 1.39 10.87
N ALA A 136 -10.14 0.19 10.74
CA ALA A 136 -8.73 -0.06 11.05
C ALA A 136 -7.80 0.77 10.16
N LEU A 137 -8.07 0.85 8.85
CA LEU A 137 -7.32 1.68 7.92
C LEU A 137 -7.48 3.18 8.24
N VAL A 138 -8.70 3.64 8.53
CA VAL A 138 -8.94 5.04 8.89
C VAL A 138 -8.22 5.42 10.17
N LYS A 139 -8.22 4.54 11.17
CA LYS A 139 -7.49 4.74 12.43
C LYS A 139 -5.98 4.82 12.20
N LYS A 140 -5.45 4.04 11.27
CA LYS A 140 -4.01 3.95 11.01
C LYS A 140 -3.48 5.04 10.09
N TYR A 141 -4.22 5.37 9.03
CA TYR A 141 -3.77 6.22 7.92
C TYR A 141 -4.59 7.51 7.75
N GLY A 142 -5.59 7.74 8.60
CA GLY A 142 -6.55 8.82 8.44
C GLY A 142 -7.64 8.49 7.42
N LYS A 143 -8.52 9.44 7.13
CA LYS A 143 -9.60 9.24 6.14
C LYS A 143 -9.03 9.20 4.71
N GLU A 144 -9.65 8.42 3.83
CA GLU A 144 -9.29 8.34 2.41
C GLU A 144 -9.37 9.73 1.75
N GLN A 145 -8.43 10.05 0.86
CA GLN A 145 -8.45 11.36 0.18
C GLN A 145 -9.30 11.36 -1.08
N SER A 146 -9.57 10.19 -1.67
CA SER A 146 -10.34 10.10 -2.91
C SER A 146 -10.98 8.72 -3.10
N LYS A 147 -11.88 8.64 -4.08
CA LYS A 147 -12.36 7.39 -4.66
C LYS A 147 -11.97 7.31 -6.13
N ASN A 148 -11.67 6.12 -6.64
CA ASN A 148 -11.47 5.93 -8.08
C ASN A 148 -12.83 5.85 -8.82
N PHE A 149 -12.80 5.66 -10.14
CA PHE A 149 -14.02 5.51 -10.95
C PHE A 149 -14.88 4.30 -10.55
N MET A 150 -14.26 3.25 -9.99
CA MET A 150 -14.95 2.06 -9.50
C MET A 150 -15.54 2.26 -8.09
N GLY A 151 -15.27 3.40 -7.44
CA GLY A 151 -15.73 3.70 -6.09
C GLY A 151 -14.77 3.25 -4.98
N ASP A 152 -13.62 2.67 -5.34
CA ASP A 152 -12.62 2.17 -4.40
C ASP A 152 -12.02 3.31 -3.59
N LYS A 153 -11.86 3.11 -2.29
CA LYS A 153 -11.32 4.13 -1.38
C LYS A 153 -9.80 4.15 -1.52
N MET A 154 -9.24 5.34 -1.68
CA MET A 154 -7.82 5.52 -1.96
C MET A 154 -7.13 6.39 -0.93
N TRP A 155 -6.02 5.89 -0.42
CA TRP A 155 -5.03 6.68 0.29
C TRP A 155 -3.81 6.91 -0.59
N LYS A 156 -3.46 8.18 -0.84
CA LYS A 156 -2.28 8.58 -1.60
C LYS A 156 -1.22 9.09 -0.65
N PHE A 157 -0.01 8.58 -0.80
CA PHE A 157 1.14 8.99 0.00
C PHE A 157 2.28 9.40 -0.94
N THR A 158 2.68 10.67 -0.83
CA THR A 158 3.74 11.27 -1.64
C THR A 158 5.08 11.09 -0.93
N VAL A 159 6.12 10.75 -1.69
CA VAL A 159 7.51 10.78 -1.20
C VAL A 159 8.15 12.08 -1.69
N ASP A 160 8.58 12.93 -0.76
CA ASP A 160 8.98 14.32 -1.03
C ASP A 160 10.19 14.42 -2.00
N ASP A 161 11.07 13.41 -2.04
CA ASP A 161 12.26 13.42 -2.91
C ASP A 161 11.99 13.13 -4.39
N VAL A 162 10.78 12.68 -4.74
CA VAL A 162 10.43 12.34 -6.12
C VAL A 162 8.98 12.73 -6.42
N ASN A 163 8.79 13.87 -7.09
CA ASN A 163 7.53 14.36 -7.70
C ASN A 163 6.74 13.34 -8.58
N SER A 164 7.13 12.07 -8.62
CA SER A 164 6.44 11.00 -9.34
C SER A 164 6.25 9.71 -8.54
N SER A 165 6.84 9.50 -7.36
CA SER A 165 6.66 8.24 -6.60
C SER A 165 5.42 8.33 -5.71
N ASN A 166 4.30 7.81 -6.21
CA ASN A 166 3.05 7.73 -5.47
C ASN A 166 2.89 6.33 -4.90
N ASN A 167 2.86 6.21 -3.58
CA ASN A 167 2.38 5.00 -2.93
C ASN A 167 0.88 5.13 -2.77
N ILE A 168 0.15 4.07 -3.12
CA ILE A 168 -1.30 4.09 -3.06
C ILE A 168 -1.76 2.89 -2.26
N LEU A 169 -2.61 3.13 -1.27
CA LEU A 169 -3.40 2.11 -0.61
C LEU A 169 -4.82 2.15 -1.18
N PHE A 170 -5.31 1.00 -1.64
CA PHE A 170 -6.67 0.79 -2.10
C PHE A 170 -7.44 -0.04 -1.08
N PHE A 171 -8.72 0.27 -0.94
CA PHE A 171 -9.70 -0.56 -0.24
C PHE A 171 -10.94 -0.68 -1.12
N SER A 172 -11.26 -1.91 -1.50
CA SER A 172 -12.42 -2.24 -2.33
C SER A 172 -13.12 -3.48 -1.82
N SER A 173 -14.41 -3.58 -2.12
CA SER A 173 -15.16 -4.83 -2.07
C SER A 173 -15.29 -5.34 -3.50
N SER A 174 -14.86 -6.57 -3.73
CA SER A 174 -14.77 -7.18 -5.06
C SER A 174 -15.99 -8.06 -5.33
N GLU A 175 -16.36 -8.17 -6.60
CA GLU A 175 -17.54 -8.93 -7.06
C GLU A 175 -17.43 -10.44 -6.77
N ASP A 176 -16.21 -10.94 -6.58
CA ASP A 176 -15.91 -12.32 -6.19
C ASP A 176 -16.15 -12.60 -4.69
N GLY A 177 -16.69 -11.62 -3.95
CA GLY A 177 -17.02 -11.77 -2.54
C GLY A 177 -15.82 -11.65 -1.62
N THR A 178 -14.82 -10.86 -2.00
CA THR A 178 -13.72 -10.47 -1.11
C THR A 178 -13.70 -8.98 -0.82
N ILE A 179 -13.01 -8.61 0.26
CA ILE A 179 -12.51 -7.27 0.53
C ILE A 179 -11.05 -7.31 0.15
N ASP A 180 -10.65 -6.41 -0.75
CA ASP A 180 -9.28 -6.29 -1.23
C ASP A 180 -8.64 -5.01 -0.69
N ILE A 181 -7.50 -5.19 -0.04
CA ILE A 181 -6.66 -4.11 0.45
C ILE A 181 -5.31 -4.22 -0.24
N SER A 182 -4.94 -3.21 -1.02
CA SER A 182 -3.73 -3.26 -1.84
C SER A 182 -2.85 -2.05 -1.59
N ILE A 183 -1.58 -2.28 -1.32
CA ILE A 183 -0.53 -1.26 -1.31
C ILE A 183 0.33 -1.45 -2.56
N VAL A 184 0.42 -0.40 -3.38
CA VAL A 184 1.23 -0.39 -4.60
C VAL A 184 2.20 0.78 -4.55
N THR A 185 3.47 0.53 -4.91
CA THR A 185 4.46 1.57 -5.09
C THR A 185 5.17 1.49 -6.43
N ASP A 186 5.48 2.66 -6.98
CA ASP A 186 6.38 2.82 -8.11
C ASP A 186 7.80 3.22 -7.69
N GLN A 187 8.05 3.41 -6.39
CA GLN A 187 9.33 3.92 -5.88
C GLN A 187 10.50 3.05 -6.33
N TYR A 188 10.35 1.73 -6.25
CA TYR A 188 11.36 0.75 -6.65
C TYR A 188 11.39 0.50 -8.17
N ARG A 189 10.42 1.06 -8.91
CA ARG A 189 10.29 0.92 -10.37
C ARG A 189 10.80 2.13 -11.13
N LYS A 190 10.87 3.30 -10.49
CA LYS A 190 11.02 4.56 -11.19
C LYS A 190 12.47 4.95 -11.37
N GLN A 191 12.83 5.04 -12.63
CA GLN A 191 13.75 6.06 -13.08
C GLN A 191 12.99 7.20 -13.70
N LYS A 192 13.34 8.41 -13.28
CA LYS A 192 12.90 9.64 -13.93
C LYS A 192 13.53 9.66 -15.33
N ILE A 193 12.74 9.35 -16.35
CA ILE A 193 12.97 9.90 -17.69
C ILE A 193 12.82 11.42 -17.51
N LYS A 194 13.95 12.15 -17.57
CA LYS A 194 13.97 13.61 -17.62
C LYS A 194 13.75 14.07 -19.05
#